data_AF-A0A7R9MXQ7-F1
#
_entry.id   AF-A0A7R9MXQ7-F1
#
_cell.length_a   1.000
_cell.length_b   1.000
_cell.length_c   1.000
_cell.angle_alpha   90.00
_cell.angle_beta   90.00
_cell.angle_gamma   90.00
#
_symmetry.space_group_name_H-M   'P 1'
#
loop_
_entity.id
_entity.type
_entity.pdbx_description
1 polymer ?
#
loop_
_entity_poly.entity_id
_entity_poly.type
_entity_poly.pdbx_seq_one_letter_code
_entity_poly.pdbx_strand_id
1 'polypeptide(L)'
;MRGDWTEGKDGRKVFIPADWDWTEGRDGRRVPIPPGWDWTEGRCGRRIPIPPGWDWTEGRDGHRIPIPPGWDWTEGRDGRRVPIPPGGDWTEGKDGRRIIIGGNNIVKVGNYIVILTGENMIITGPEGSVTIEL
;
A
#
# COMPACT_ATOMS: atom_id res chain seq x y z
N MET A 1 18.65 14.06 14.16
CA MET A 1 17.21 13.75 14.11
C MET A 1 16.72 13.62 15.54
N ARG A 2 15.61 14.26 15.93
CA ARG A 2 15.03 14.07 17.27
C ARG A 2 14.04 12.91 17.22
N GLY A 3 14.07 12.04 18.21
CA GLY A 3 13.22 10.84 18.30
C GLY A 3 13.98 9.69 18.96
N ASP A 4 13.25 8.61 19.24
CA ASP A 4 13.76 7.45 19.98
C ASP A 4 13.53 6.16 19.19
N TRP A 5 14.39 5.17 19.46
CA TRP A 5 14.20 3.82 18.93
C TRP A 5 13.36 2.99 19.89
N THR A 6 12.43 2.23 19.33
CA THR A 6 11.55 1.31 20.04
C THR A 6 11.68 -0.08 19.45
N GLU A 7 11.51 -1.14 20.24
CA GLU A 7 11.62 -2.53 19.78
C GLU A 7 10.31 -3.27 20.06
N GLY A 8 9.71 -3.83 19.01
CA GLY A 8 8.51 -4.65 19.15
C GLY A 8 8.78 -6.02 19.77
N LYS A 9 7.73 -6.73 20.18
CA LYS A 9 7.84 -8.14 20.60
C LYS A 9 8.41 -9.05 19.52
N ASP A 10 8.34 -8.63 18.25
CA ASP A 10 8.98 -9.32 17.13
C ASP A 10 10.50 -9.11 17.05
N GLY A 11 11.09 -8.39 18.01
CA GLY A 11 12.53 -8.07 18.07
C GLY A 11 12.97 -7.02 17.06
N ARG A 12 12.05 -6.46 16.25
CA ARG A 12 12.41 -5.47 15.24
C ARG A 12 12.31 -4.07 15.81
N LYS A 13 13.40 -3.31 15.61
CA LYS A 13 13.48 -1.91 16.00
C LYS A 13 12.76 -0.99 14.99
N VAL A 14 12.21 0.11 15.48
CA VAL A 14 11.61 1.20 14.69
C VAL A 14 12.02 2.53 15.30
N PHE A 15 12.34 3.48 14.44
CA PHE A 15 12.55 4.85 14.85
C PHE A 15 11.21 5.57 14.97
N ILE A 16 10.96 6.21 16.11
CA ILE A 16 9.79 7.05 16.35
C ILE A 16 10.28 8.50 16.37
N PRO A 17 9.89 9.33 15.38
CA PRO A 17 10.20 10.76 15.41
C PRO A 17 9.70 11.43 16.68
N ALA A 18 10.35 12.53 17.09
CA ALA A 18 9.84 13.33 18.18
C ALA A 18 8.38 13.75 17.94
N ASP A 19 7.60 13.79 19.02
CA ASP A 19 6.17 14.11 19.06
C ASP A 19 5.24 13.09 18.38
N TRP A 20 5.77 12.01 17.80
CA TRP A 20 4.96 10.90 17.29
C TRP A 20 4.73 9.87 18.38
N ASP A 21 3.57 9.21 18.32
CA ASP A 21 3.29 8.04 19.15
C ASP A 21 3.69 6.76 18.38
N TRP A 22 3.49 5.60 19.00
CA TRP A 22 3.62 4.32 18.35
C TRP A 22 2.55 3.34 18.85
N THR A 23 2.28 2.35 18.02
CA THR A 23 1.35 1.26 18.33
C THR A 23 2.01 -0.08 18.03
N GLU A 24 1.56 -1.16 18.66
CA GLU A 24 2.09 -2.51 18.42
C GLU A 24 0.94 -3.48 18.12
N GLY A 25 1.03 -4.15 16.97
CA GLY A 25 0.04 -5.14 16.56
C GLY A 25 0.18 -6.46 17.31
N ARG A 26 -0.80 -7.37 17.14
CA ARG A 26 -0.68 -8.76 17.61
C ARG A 26 0.48 -9.51 16.96
N ASP A 27 0.93 -9.06 15.79
CA ASP A 27 2.16 -9.54 15.14
C ASP A 27 3.45 -9.14 15.89
N GLY A 28 3.34 -8.33 16.94
CA GLY A 28 4.46 -7.85 17.75
C GLY A 28 5.23 -6.70 17.13
N ARG A 29 4.86 -6.25 15.93
CA ARG A 29 5.62 -5.22 15.21
C ARG A 29 5.10 -3.83 15.57
N ARG A 30 6.01 -2.98 16.08
CA ARG A 30 5.72 -1.57 16.34
C ARG A 30 5.58 -0.75 15.05
N VAL A 31 4.74 0.28 15.09
CA VAL A 31 4.47 1.20 13.99
C VAL A 31 4.36 2.63 14.52
N PRO A 32 5.08 3.60 13.93
CA PRO A 32 4.99 5.00 14.32
C PRO A 32 3.65 5.57 13.87
N ILE A 33 3.02 6.37 14.73
CA ILE A 33 1.74 7.05 14.49
C ILE A 33 1.99 8.57 14.53
N PRO A 34 1.81 9.28 13.40
CA PRO A 34 1.93 10.73 13.38
C PRO A 34 0.89 11.41 14.29
N PRO A 35 1.18 12.63 14.79
CA PRO A 35 0.22 13.39 15.58
C PRO A 35 -1.14 13.53 14.88
N GLY A 36 -2.21 13.23 15.62
CA GLY A 36 -3.59 13.34 15.14
C GLY A 36 -4.04 12.20 14.22
N TRP A 37 -3.16 11.26 13.85
CA TRP A 37 -3.55 10.07 13.09
C TRP A 37 -4.08 8.99 14.03
N ASP A 38 -5.02 8.19 13.53
CA ASP A 38 -5.49 6.99 14.22
C ASP A 38 -4.71 5.76 13.72
N TRP A 39 -5.06 4.57 14.20
CA TRP A 39 -4.55 3.31 13.68
C TRP A 39 -5.64 2.24 13.64
N THR A 40 -5.39 1.22 12.83
CA THR A 40 -6.30 0.06 12.70
C THR A 40 -5.49 -1.22 12.62
N GLU A 41 -6.07 -2.35 13.04
CA GLU A 41 -5.40 -3.66 13.06
C GLU A 41 -6.12 -4.71 12.23
N GLY A 42 -5.46 -5.24 11.21
CA GLY A 42 -6.02 -6.32 10.38
C GLY A 42 -6.08 -7.67 11.10
N ARG A 43 -6.80 -8.64 10.52
CA ARG A 43 -6.81 -10.04 11.02
C ARG A 43 -5.41 -10.65 11.05
N CYS A 44 -4.51 -10.23 10.15
CA CYS A 44 -3.12 -10.67 10.19
C CYS A 44 -2.34 -10.17 11.42
N GLY A 45 -2.93 -9.32 12.26
CA GLY A 45 -2.33 -8.77 13.47
C GLY A 45 -1.48 -7.53 13.23
N ARG A 46 -1.30 -7.12 11.96
CA ARG A 46 -0.55 -5.92 11.59
C ARG A 46 -1.38 -4.67 11.85
N ARG A 47 -0.82 -3.72 12.59
CA ARG A 47 -1.34 -2.35 12.70
C ARG A 47 -0.83 -1.46 11.58
N ILE A 48 -1.67 -0.53 11.13
CA ILE A 48 -1.29 0.54 10.20
C ILE A 48 -1.85 1.89 10.68
N PRO A 49 -1.15 3.01 10.42
CA PRO A 49 -1.65 4.34 10.73
C PRO A 49 -2.70 4.77 9.69
N ILE A 50 -3.73 5.49 10.14
CA ILE A 50 -4.82 6.03 9.32
C ILE A 50 -4.83 7.55 9.43
N PRO A 51 -4.65 8.30 8.32
CA PRO A 51 -4.72 9.75 8.35
C PRO A 51 -6.10 10.26 8.76
N PRO A 52 -6.19 11.49 9.33
CA PRO A 52 -7.47 12.11 9.65
C PRO A 52 -8.40 12.16 8.44
N GLY A 53 -9.64 11.72 8.64
CA GLY A 53 -10.69 11.73 7.62
C GLY A 53 -10.58 10.62 6.57
N TRP A 54 -9.55 9.77 6.61
CA TRP A 54 -9.44 8.61 5.75
C TRP A 54 -10.18 7.42 6.38
N ASP A 55 -10.70 6.54 5.53
CA ASP A 55 -11.26 5.26 5.96
C ASP A 55 -10.21 4.15 5.83
N TRP A 56 -10.58 2.90 6.10
CA TRP A 56 -9.76 1.73 5.84
C TRP A 56 -10.61 0.57 5.33
N THR A 57 -9.94 -0.36 4.66
CA THR A 57 -10.57 -1.58 4.17
C THR A 57 -9.65 -2.77 4.45
N GLU A 58 -10.20 -3.98 4.54
CA GLU A 58 -9.43 -5.19 4.85
C GLU A 58 -9.63 -6.26 3.79
N GLY A 59 -8.54 -6.71 3.17
CA GLY A 59 -8.56 -7.80 2.20
C GLY A 59 -8.88 -9.16 2.82
N ARG A 60 -9.17 -10.16 1.99
CA ARG A 60 -9.26 -11.56 2.44
C ARG A 60 -7.96 -12.05 3.04
N ASP A 61 -6.83 -11.52 2.59
CA ASP A 61 -5.49 -11.74 3.14
C ASP A 61 -5.31 -11.24 4.59
N GLY A 62 -6.31 -10.54 5.15
CA GLY A 62 -6.31 -10.03 6.52
C GLY A 62 -5.52 -8.74 6.72
N HIS A 63 -4.96 -8.16 5.65
CA HIS A 63 -4.24 -6.90 5.72
C HIS A 63 -5.18 -5.72 5.47
N ARG A 64 -5.08 -4.72 6.35
CA ARG A 64 -5.76 -3.43 6.17
C ARG A 64 -4.96 -2.49 5.27
N ILE A 65 -5.65 -1.59 4.58
CA ILE A 65 -5.07 -0.42 3.91
C ILE A 65 -5.91 0.83 4.23
N PRO A 66 -5.27 2.02 4.26
CA PRO A 66 -6.00 3.27 4.34
C PRO A 66 -6.62 3.62 2.97
N ILE A 67 -7.83 4.18 2.97
CA ILE A 67 -8.56 4.64 1.79
C ILE A 67 -8.79 6.15 1.89
N PRO A 68 -8.24 6.95 0.95
CA PRO A 68 -8.48 8.39 0.94
C PRO A 68 -9.96 8.75 0.75
N PRO A 69 -10.41 9.92 1.21
CA PRO A 69 -11.76 10.40 0.94
C PRO A 69 -12.08 10.40 -0.55
N GLY A 70 -13.23 9.82 -0.92
CA GLY A 70 -13.71 9.76 -2.30
C GLY A 70 -13.02 8.70 -3.17
N TRP A 71 -12.05 7.96 -2.65
CA TRP A 71 -11.46 6.82 -3.35
C TRP A 71 -12.27 5.55 -3.08
N ASP A 72 -12.23 4.62 -4.03
CA ASP A 72 -12.77 3.28 -3.87
C ASP A 72 -11.62 2.28 -3.63
N TRP A 73 -11.91 0.99 -3.60
CA TRP A 73 -10.92 -0.06 -3.54
C TRP A 73 -11.31 -1.26 -4.39
N THR A 74 -10.31 -2.06 -4.73
CA THR A 74 -10.51 -3.31 -5.46
C THR A 74 -9.68 -4.41 -4.83
N GLU A 75 -10.13 -5.66 -4.94
CA GLU A 75 -9.47 -6.80 -4.31
C GLU A 75 -9.06 -7.85 -5.34
N GLY A 76 -7.77 -8.16 -5.38
CA GLY A 76 -7.23 -9.20 -6.24
C GLY A 76 -7.67 -10.62 -5.85
N ARG A 77 -7.41 -11.59 -6.74
CA ARG A 77 -7.51 -13.02 -6.41
C ARG A 77 -6.53 -13.43 -5.31
N ASP A 78 -5.43 -12.71 -5.15
CA ASP A 78 -4.50 -12.86 -4.01
C ASP A 78 -5.11 -12.43 -2.66
N GLY A 79 -6.30 -11.82 -2.68
CA GLY A 79 -7.00 -11.33 -1.50
C GLY A 79 -6.52 -9.97 -1.01
N ARG A 80 -5.55 -9.34 -1.68
CA ARG A 80 -5.03 -8.02 -1.31
C ARG A 80 -5.91 -6.92 -1.90
N ARG A 81 -6.30 -5.97 -1.05
CA ARG A 81 -6.97 -4.73 -1.49
C ARG A 81 -5.97 -3.66 -1.90
N VAL A 82 -6.33 -2.88 -2.91
CA VAL A 82 -5.63 -1.67 -3.34
C VAL A 82 -6.62 -0.51 -3.51
N PRO A 83 -6.24 0.74 -3.15
CA PRO A 83 -7.12 1.90 -3.29
C PRO A 83 -7.15 2.38 -4.75
N ILE A 84 -8.33 2.72 -5.27
CA ILE A 84 -8.54 3.25 -6.63
C ILE A 84 -8.97 4.72 -6.54
N PRO A 85 -8.27 5.66 -7.20
CA PRO A 85 -8.72 7.04 -7.29
C PRO A 85 -10.00 7.17 -8.12
N PRO A 86 -10.78 8.25 -7.94
CA PRO A 86 -11.87 8.58 -8.85
C PRO A 86 -11.44 8.55 -10.31
N GLY A 87 -12.13 7.77 -11.14
CA GLY A 87 -11.82 7.61 -12.56
C GLY A 87 -10.56 6.79 -12.87
N GLY A 88 -9.90 6.23 -11.85
CA GLY A 88 -8.83 5.25 -12.03
C GLY A 88 -9.40 3.89 -12.45
N ASP A 89 -8.61 3.15 -13.23
CA ASP A 89 -8.90 1.76 -13.58
C ASP A 89 -7.86 0.84 -12.91
N TRP A 90 -7.99 -0.46 -13.10
CA TRP A 90 -7.05 -1.45 -12.58
C TRP A 90 -6.90 -2.64 -13.53
N THR A 91 -5.79 -3.34 -13.38
CA THR A 91 -5.61 -4.66 -13.98
C THR A 91 -5.19 -5.66 -12.92
N GLU A 92 -5.32 -6.94 -13.23
CA GLU A 92 -4.91 -8.02 -12.35
C GLU A 92 -3.83 -8.87 -13.01
N GLY A 93 -2.70 -9.03 -12.32
CA GLY A 93 -1.63 -9.92 -12.73
C GLY A 93 -2.03 -11.40 -12.65
N LYS A 94 -1.21 -12.26 -13.26
CA LYS A 94 -1.39 -13.71 -13.16
C LYS A 94 -1.31 -14.21 -11.71
N ASP A 95 -0.49 -13.55 -10.90
CA ASP A 95 -0.35 -13.76 -9.45
C ASP A 95 -1.61 -13.39 -8.65
N GLY A 96 -2.61 -12.81 -9.31
CA GLY A 96 -3.86 -12.39 -8.70
C GLY A 96 -3.80 -11.01 -8.07
N ARG A 97 -2.66 -10.32 -8.14
CA ARG A 97 -2.49 -8.99 -7.55
C ARG A 97 -3.05 -7.92 -8.48
N ARG A 98 -3.87 -7.02 -7.92
CA ARG A 98 -4.36 -5.84 -8.65
C ARG A 98 -3.37 -4.68 -8.53
N ILE A 99 -3.19 -3.97 -9.65
CA ILE A 99 -2.47 -2.69 -9.71
C ILE A 99 -3.36 -1.62 -10.34
N ILE A 100 -3.17 -0.37 -9.94
CA ILE A 100 -3.93 0.77 -10.46
C ILE A 100 -3.35 1.22 -11.79
N ILE A 101 -4.23 1.44 -12.76
CA ILE A 101 -3.99 2.03 -14.05
C ILE A 101 -4.59 3.44 -14.03
N GLY A 102 -3.74 4.46 -13.96
CA GLY A 102 -4.17 5.86 -14.02
C GLY A 102 -3.05 6.82 -14.45
N GLY A 103 -3.34 7.65 -15.46
CA GLY A 103 -2.46 8.67 -16.05
C GLY A 103 -2.33 8.55 -17.58
N ASN A 104 -2.13 9.67 -18.29
CA ASN A 104 -1.93 9.76 -19.77
C ASN A 104 -0.71 8.97 -20.32
N ASN A 105 -0.05 8.21 -19.47
CA ASN A 105 1.25 7.60 -19.67
C ASN A 105 1.16 6.07 -19.67
N ILE A 106 -0.06 5.52 -19.79
CA ILE A 106 -0.28 4.08 -19.80
C ILE A 106 -0.77 3.64 -21.17
N VAL A 107 0.00 2.78 -21.83
CA VAL A 107 -0.33 2.21 -23.13
C VAL A 107 -0.48 0.70 -22.99
N LYS A 108 -1.62 0.16 -23.43
CA LYS A 108 -1.83 -1.28 -23.53
C LYS A 108 -1.43 -1.76 -24.92
N VAL A 109 -0.50 -2.71 -24.98
CA VAL A 109 -0.04 -3.33 -26.23
C VAL A 109 -0.19 -4.86 -26.09
N GLY A 110 -1.29 -5.39 -26.63
CA GLY A 110 -1.63 -6.81 -26.47
C GLY A 110 -1.83 -7.19 -24.99
N ASN A 111 -1.05 -8.18 -24.54
CA ASN A 111 -1.06 -8.65 -23.13
C ASN A 111 -0.12 -7.84 -22.22
N TYR A 112 0.51 -6.79 -22.73
CA TYR A 112 1.47 -5.97 -22.00
C TYR A 112 0.89 -4.60 -21.69
N ILE A 113 1.23 -4.06 -20.52
CA ILE A 113 0.92 -2.71 -20.07
C ILE A 113 2.23 -1.96 -19.92
N VAL A 114 2.33 -0.83 -20.61
CA VAL A 114 3.48 0.06 -20.58
C VAL A 114 3.11 1.27 -19.73
N ILE A 115 3.88 1.57 -18.69
CA ILE A 115 3.70 2.70 -17.79
C ILE A 115 4.92 3.60 -17.93
N LEU A 116 4.73 4.84 -18.39
CA LEU A 116 5.79 5.84 -18.44
C LEU A 116 5.80 6.64 -17.13
N THR A 117 6.86 6.47 -16.35
CA THR A 117 7.09 7.16 -15.08
C THR A 117 8.24 8.16 -15.24
N GLY A 118 8.13 9.10 -16.18
CA GLY A 118 9.08 10.22 -16.37
C GLY A 118 10.51 9.82 -16.73
N GLU A 119 11.23 9.24 -15.79
CA GLU A 119 12.61 8.73 -15.87
C GLU A 119 12.68 7.25 -16.26
N ASN A 120 11.57 6.53 -16.20
CA ASN A 120 11.52 5.10 -16.49
C ASN A 120 10.28 4.72 -17.31
N MET A 121 10.39 3.62 -18.04
CA MET A 121 9.30 2.90 -18.66
C MET A 121 9.19 1.52 -18.03
N ILE A 122 8.02 1.19 -17.49
CA ILE A 122 7.74 -0.12 -16.89
C ILE A 122 6.84 -0.90 -17.86
N ILE A 123 7.30 -2.05 -18.31
CA ILE A 123 6.52 -2.98 -19.15
C ILE A 123 6.12 -4.17 -18.29
N THR A 124 4.83 -4.34 -18.05
CA THR A 124 4.26 -5.47 -17.28
C THR A 124 3.51 -6.40 -18.21
N GLY A 125 3.76 -7.70 -18.12
CA GLY A 125 3.04 -8.70 -18.88
C GLY A 125 3.08 -10.12 -18.30
N PRO A 126 2.67 -11.12 -19.10
CA PRO A 126 2.54 -12.52 -18.68
C PRO A 126 3.80 -13.16 -18.09
N GLU A 127 4.98 -12.62 -18.45
CA GLU A 127 6.30 -13.11 -18.06
C GLU A 127 6.92 -12.30 -16.90
N GLY A 128 6.18 -11.33 -16.34
CA GLY A 128 6.65 -10.44 -15.28
C GLY A 128 6.78 -8.99 -15.76
N SER A 129 7.49 -8.19 -14.98
CA SER A 129 7.68 -6.75 -15.22
C SER A 129 9.14 -6.43 -15.50
N VAL A 130 9.38 -5.55 -16.46
CA VAL A 130 10.70 -5.00 -16.80
C VAL A 130 10.66 -3.49 -16.67
N THR A 131 11.66 -2.92 -16.01
CA THR A 131 11.89 -1.47 -15.93
C THR A 131 13.01 -1.08 -16.88
N ILE A 132 12.79 -0.04 -17.67
CA ILE A 132 13.75 0.53 -18.62
C ILE A 132 13.95 1.98 -18.23
N GLU A 133 15.19 2.39 -17.95
CA GLU A 133 15.55 3.81 -17.78
C GLU A 133 15.45 4.52 -19.15
N LEU A 134 14.84 5.70 -19.19
CA LEU A 134 14.61 6.50 -20.41
C LEU A 134 15.72 7.52 -20.67
#